data_AF-A0A820N012-F1
#
_entry.id   AF-A0A820N012-F1
#
_cell.length_a   1.000
_cell.length_b   1.000
_cell.length_c   1.000
_cell.angle_alpha   90.00
_cell.angle_beta   90.00
_cell.angle_gamma   90.00
#
_symmetry.space_group_name_H-M   'P 1'
#
loop_
_entity.id
_entity.type
_entity.pdbx_description
1 polymer ?
#
loop_
_entity_poly.entity_id
_entity_poly.type
_entity_poly.pdbx_seq_one_letter_code
_entity_poly.pdbx_strand_id
1 'polypeptide(L)'
;VIGGISHSALARLSKTMMCLSTEDIRFLGEMTDLLSSNSNYAQYRKSLSECEGFKIPIIGVHLKDIISLHVALQDRLEYDLIDFRKGVQL
;
A
#
# COMPACT_ATOMS: atom_id res chain seq x y z
N VAL A 1 -3.79 -11.22 4.71
CA VAL A 1 -4.90 -11.62 5.60
C VAL A 1 -6.09 -10.68 5.46
N ILE A 2 -5.98 -9.40 5.85
CA ILE A 2 -7.09 -8.41 5.81
C ILE A 2 -7.78 -8.35 4.44
N GLY A 3 -7.03 -8.20 3.34
CA GLY A 3 -7.62 -8.20 2.00
C GLY A 3 -8.40 -9.48 1.62
N GLY A 4 -8.09 -10.61 2.25
CA GLY A 4 -8.86 -11.85 2.09
C GLY A 4 -10.17 -11.82 2.88
N ILE A 5 -10.14 -11.34 4.13
CA ILE A 5 -11.34 -11.20 4.97
C ILE A 5 -12.30 -10.14 4.39
N SER A 6 -11.75 -9.01 3.95
CA SER A 6 -12.49 -7.93 3.30
C SER A 6 -12.87 -8.24 1.84
N HIS A 7 -12.46 -9.40 1.30
CA HIS A 7 -12.85 -9.82 -0.03
C HIS A 7 -14.37 -10.03 -0.09
N SER A 8 -15.00 -9.59 -1.19
CA SER A 8 -16.46 -9.61 -1.36
C SER A 8 -17.10 -10.98 -1.09
N ALA A 9 -16.40 -12.07 -1.39
CA ALA A 9 -16.87 -13.43 -1.13
C ALA A 9 -17.08 -13.74 0.35
N LEU A 10 -16.25 -13.18 1.24
CA LEU A 10 -16.32 -13.35 2.69
C LEU A 10 -17.10 -12.21 3.35
N ALA A 11 -16.89 -10.96 2.92
CA ALA A 11 -17.58 -9.79 3.48
C ALA A 11 -19.11 -9.87 3.38
N ARG A 12 -19.65 -10.58 2.37
CA ARG A 12 -21.11 -10.81 2.21
C ARG A 12 -21.72 -11.79 3.21
N LEU A 13 -20.91 -12.50 4.00
CA LEU A 13 -21.40 -13.49 4.97
C LEU A 13 -21.89 -12.80 6.25
N SER A 14 -22.94 -11.98 6.14
CA SER A 14 -23.46 -11.16 7.25
C SER A 14 -23.82 -11.98 8.49
N LYS A 15 -24.32 -13.22 8.31
CA LYS A 15 -24.63 -14.13 9.42
C LYS A 15 -23.39 -14.49 10.24
N THR A 16 -22.28 -14.75 9.57
CA THR A 16 -20.99 -15.05 10.22
C THR A 16 -20.40 -13.80 10.85
N MET A 17 -20.51 -12.65 10.17
CA MET A 17 -20.03 -11.36 10.68
C MET A 17 -20.73 -10.96 11.98
N MET A 18 -22.02 -11.29 12.14
CA MET A 18 -22.78 -11.08 13.38
C MET A 18 -22.33 -11.95 14.56
N CYS A 19 -21.56 -13.02 14.31
CA CYS A 19 -21.00 -13.86 15.37
C CYS A 19 -19.72 -13.28 15.96
N LEU A 20 -19.12 -12.25 15.35
CA LEU A 20 -17.92 -11.61 15.85
C LEU A 20 -18.24 -10.65 16.99
N SER A 21 -17.29 -10.48 17.91
CA SER A 21 -17.42 -9.45 18.93
C SER A 21 -17.34 -8.06 18.32
N THR A 22 -17.93 -7.07 18.99
CA THR A 22 -17.85 -5.67 18.57
C THR A 22 -16.41 -5.16 18.50
N GLU A 23 -15.54 -5.71 19.35
CA GLU A 23 -14.11 -5.41 19.37
C GLU A 23 -13.40 -5.92 18.11
N ASP A 24 -13.67 -7.16 17.69
CA ASP A 24 -13.09 -7.76 16.48
C ASP A 24 -13.52 -6.99 15.22
N ILE A 25 -14.79 -6.58 15.16
CA ILE A 25 -15.33 -5.80 14.03
C ILE A 25 -14.61 -4.44 13.94
N ARG A 26 -14.42 -3.76 15.07
CA ARG A 26 -13.69 -2.50 15.12
C ARG A 26 -12.24 -2.68 14.71
N PHE A 27 -11.55 -3.68 15.24
CA PHE A 27 -10.16 -3.98 14.89
C PHE A 27 -10.00 -4.27 13.39
N LEU A 28 -10.93 -5.03 12.80
CA LEU A 28 -10.95 -5.27 11.35
C LEU A 28 -11.13 -3.98 10.54
N GLY A 29 -11.98 -3.07 11.03
CA GLY A 29 -12.16 -1.74 10.45
C GLY A 29 -10.87 -0.92 10.47
N GLU A 30 -10.22 -0.82 11.63
CA GLU A 30 -8.95 -0.09 11.80
C GLU A 30 -7.84 -0.65 10.89
N MET A 31 -7.75 -1.98 10.78
CA MET A 31 -6.77 -2.64 9.90
C MET A 31 -7.10 -2.44 8.42
N THR A 32 -8.37 -2.35 8.06
CA THR A 32 -8.81 -2.05 6.68
C THR A 32 -8.50 -0.60 6.31
N ASP A 33 -8.73 0.33 7.23
CA ASP A 33 -8.41 1.76 7.04
C ASP A 33 -6.91 1.98 6.91
N LEU A 34 -6.10 1.35 7.76
CA LEU A 34 -4.64 1.39 7.70
C LEU A 34 -4.11 0.98 6.33
N LEU A 35 -4.70 -0.07 5.74
CA LEU A 35 -4.32 -0.64 4.44
C LEU A 35 -5.10 -0.05 3.27
N SER A 36 -5.91 0.99 3.49
CA SER A 36 -6.71 1.63 2.46
C SER A 36 -5.84 2.18 1.34
N SER A 37 -6.28 2.00 0.10
CA SER A 37 -5.62 2.56 -1.09
C SER A 37 -5.80 4.08 -1.22
N ASN A 38 -6.59 4.71 -0.36
CA ASN A 38 -6.86 6.14 -0.38
C ASN A 38 -5.57 6.96 -0.33
N SER A 39 -5.52 8.01 -1.16
CA SER A 39 -4.37 8.92 -1.28
C SER A 39 -3.03 8.19 -1.44
N ASN A 40 -3.00 7.15 -2.28
CA ASN A 40 -1.81 6.31 -2.51
C ASN A 40 -1.31 5.64 -1.21
N TYR A 41 -2.18 4.98 -0.46
CA TYR A 41 -1.83 4.29 0.78
C TYR A 41 -1.25 5.21 1.86
N ALA A 42 -1.80 6.41 2.02
CA ALA A 42 -1.23 7.44 2.91
C ALA A 42 -1.11 6.99 4.38
N GLN A 43 -2.11 6.29 4.92
CA GLN A 43 -2.09 5.80 6.30
C GLN A 43 -1.00 4.73 6.50
N TYR A 44 -0.95 3.74 5.62
CA TYR A 44 0.11 2.73 5.59
C TYR A 44 1.50 3.38 5.51
N ARG A 45 1.71 4.36 4.61
CA ARG A 45 3.01 5.02 4.44
C ARG A 45 3.43 5.77 5.70
N LYS A 46 2.50 6.49 6.33
CA LYS A 46 2.76 7.17 7.61
C LYS A 46 3.19 6.15 8.66
N SER A 47 2.42 5.08 8.85
CA SER A 47 2.74 4.03 9.81
C SER A 47 4.11 3.38 9.52
N LEU A 48 4.41 3.05 8.27
CA LEU A 48 5.71 2.49 7.87
C LEU A 48 6.89 3.43 8.16
N SER A 49 6.68 4.75 8.05
CA SER A 49 7.69 5.77 8.35
C SER A 49 7.95 5.92 9.85
N GLU A 50 6.91 5.72 10.67
CA GLU A 50 6.98 5.76 12.13
C GLU A 50 7.48 4.43 12.73
N CYS A 51 7.46 3.33 11.97
CA CYS A 51 7.97 2.04 12.41
C CYS A 51 9.50 2.01 12.55
N GLU A 52 9.95 1.64 13.74
CA GLU A 52 11.36 1.39 14.09
C GLU A 52 11.67 -0.11 14.14
N GLY A 53 12.93 -0.48 13.89
CA GLY A 53 13.39 -1.87 13.92
C GLY A 53 13.01 -2.68 12.67
N PHE A 54 12.69 -3.96 12.88
CA PHE A 54 12.39 -4.88 11.78
C PHE A 54 11.02 -4.57 11.16
N LYS A 55 11.00 -4.33 9.84
CA LYS A 55 9.77 -4.09 9.09
C LYS A 55 9.81 -4.75 7.72
N ILE A 56 8.66 -5.24 7.27
CA ILE A 56 8.45 -5.79 5.94
C ILE A 56 7.49 -4.86 5.21
N PRO A 57 7.96 -4.06 4.23
CA PRO A 57 7.09 -3.20 3.47
C PRO A 57 6.20 -3.99 2.49
N ILE A 58 5.03 -3.44 2.16
CA ILE A 58 4.17 -3.93 1.09
C ILE A 58 4.85 -3.62 -0.25
N ILE A 59 5.64 -4.57 -0.74
CA ILE A 59 6.45 -4.42 -1.97
C ILE A 59 5.61 -3.95 -3.16
N GLY A 60 4.36 -4.41 -3.31
CA GLY A 60 3.48 -3.97 -4.40
C GLY A 60 3.23 -2.46 -4.45
N VAL A 61 3.19 -1.79 -3.30
CA VAL A 61 3.03 -0.33 -3.23
C VAL A 61 4.29 0.38 -3.72
N HIS A 62 5.47 -0.11 -3.30
CA HIS A 62 6.75 0.46 -3.71
C HIS A 62 7.08 0.17 -5.18
N LEU A 63 6.73 -1.01 -5.69
CA LEU A 63 6.85 -1.32 -7.12
C LEU A 63 6.00 -0.37 -7.97
N LYS A 64 4.79 -0.03 -7.51
CA LYS A 64 3.96 0.97 -8.18
C LYS A 64 4.68 2.32 -8.26
N ASP A 65 5.32 2.75 -7.18
CA ASP A 65 6.05 4.03 -7.15
C ASP A 65 7.26 4.02 -8.09
N ILE A 66 8.02 2.92 -8.12
CA ILE A 66 9.16 2.73 -9.03
C ILE A 66 8.70 2.82 -10.49
N ILE A 67 7.60 2.15 -10.85
CA ILE A 67 7.02 2.24 -12.19
C ILE A 67 6.57 3.67 -12.48
N SER A 68 5.91 4.34 -11.54
CA SER A 68 5.48 5.73 -11.71
C SER A 68 6.66 6.68 -11.96
N LEU A 69 7.76 6.55 -11.22
CA LEU A 69 8.99 7.31 -11.46
C LEU A 69 9.63 6.96 -12.80
N HIS A 70 9.67 5.67 -13.13
CA HIS A 70 10.24 5.19 -14.39
C HIS A 70 9.51 5.75 -15.61
N VAL A 71 8.18 5.86 -15.54
CA VAL A 71 7.35 6.41 -16.64
C VAL A 71 7.34 7.94 -16.64
N ALA A 72 7.51 8.59 -15.49
CA ALA A 72 7.50 10.05 -15.39
C ALA A 72 8.79 10.71 -15.92
N LEU A 73 9.92 10.01 -15.88
CA LEU A 73 11.23 10.53 -16.28
C LEU A 73 11.80 9.77 -17.49
N GLN A 74 12.39 10.51 -18.42
CA GLN A 74 13.12 9.92 -19.54
C GLN A 74 14.42 9.26 -19.04
N ASP A 75 14.77 8.10 -19.60
CA ASP A 75 16.06 7.46 -19.33
C ASP A 75 17.23 8.24 -19.95
N ARG A 76 16.96 8.94 -21.06
CA ARG A 76 17.94 9.68 -21.84
C ARG A 76 17.41 11.05 -22.24
N LEU A 77 18.31 12.03 -22.23
CA LEU A 77 18.09 13.40 -22.65
C LEU A 77 18.38 13.56 -24.15
N GLU A 78 18.33 14.79 -24.65
CA GLU A 78 18.83 15.11 -25.98
C GLU A 78 20.29 14.66 -26.15
N TYR A 79 20.63 14.20 -27.35
CA TYR A 79 21.95 13.65 -27.70
C TYR A 79 22.33 12.32 -27.01
N ASP A 80 21.34 11.51 -26.62
CA ASP A 80 21.52 10.15 -26.07
C ASP A 80 22.23 10.11 -24.69
N LEU A 81 22.34 11.25 -24.02
CA LEU A 81 22.94 11.38 -22.68
C LEU A 81 22.03 10.78 -21.60
N ILE A 82 22.60 10.07 -20.63
CA ILE A 82 21.85 9.44 -19.51
C ILE A 82 21.34 10.53 -18.54
N ASP A 83 20.06 10.47 -18.14
CA ASP A 83 19.52 11.37 -17.12
C ASP A 83 19.81 10.85 -15.70
N PHE A 84 20.87 11.36 -15.09
CA PHE A 84 21.24 11.01 -13.71
C PHE A 84 20.18 11.39 -12.67
N ARG A 85 19.30 12.36 -12.95
CA ARG A 85 18.25 12.75 -12.00
C ARG A 85 17.26 11.61 -11.76
N LYS A 86 17.00 10.80 -12.80
CA LYS A 86 16.19 9.58 -12.69
C LYS A 86 16.88 8.53 -11.82
N GLY A 87 18.19 8.34 -12.00
CA GLY A 87 18.98 7.38 -11.22
C GLY A 87 19.09 7.73 -9.73
N VAL A 88 19.01 9.01 -9.36
CA VAL A 88 19.03 9.44 -7.94
C VAL A 88 17.66 9.29 -7.26
N GLN A 89 16.57 9.26 -8.05
CA GLN A 89 15.20 9.17 -7.52
C GLN A 89 14.66 7.75 -7.43
N LEU A 90 15.31 6.78 -8.09
CA LEU A 90 15.04 5.34 -8.01
C LEU A 90 15.74 4.72 -6.79
#